data_AF-A0A507FIB4-F1
#
_entry.id   AF-A0A507FIB4-F1
#
_cell.length_a   1.000
_cell.length_b   1.000
_cell.length_c   1.000
_cell.angle_alpha   90.00
_cell.angle_beta   90.00
_cell.angle_gamma   90.00
#
_symmetry.space_group_name_H-M   'P 1'
#
loop_
_entity.id
_entity.type
_entity.pdbx_description
1 polymer ?
#
loop_
_entity_poly.entity_id
_entity_poly.type
_entity_poly.pdbx_seq_one_letter_code
_entity_poly.pdbx_strand_id
1 'polypeptide(L)'
;MLLQHLQDPEFVRLSLPFLGYFGVLVPALVVCMRSSAGHLVANRSKSLPTLLGILLLTIATLSLTGTWFYIITWIVGDAQTYLESHPGTAITAWMKNCDLFTGAYVLVTETSENWWWSVKLLNFVPSMVVFMWAASSGSSTTNRVSIPAAGFLILGMLGAISVCWPLFLIQHVSQGKGCRLEGGRASFLLSICMALSVLSNVVQPYLAPGSVGFDFNLKAIHVLLLAPLLFKGANKSGKTSTSDPDSIRLLLVFLAGCSFVSFSTLTLDQLHAQTFDLARTLSNLQAAFFSNACQSSITLDYFSATTTSVVFMLYEVMAGEGGKKLGVWGKVCMSGLALLAPVLSTGVVFPLFLALIG
;
A
#
# COMPACT_ATOMS: atom_id res chain seq x y z
N MET A 1 -3.95 10.67 -35.54
CA MET A 1 -4.18 11.72 -34.53
C MET A 1 -2.99 11.85 -33.57
N LEU A 2 -2.61 10.82 -32.81
CA LEU A 2 -1.49 10.92 -31.83
C LEU A 2 -0.14 11.34 -32.45
N LEU A 3 0.19 10.84 -33.65
CA LEU A 3 1.42 11.21 -34.37
C LEU A 3 1.49 12.70 -34.78
N GLN A 4 0.34 13.37 -34.95
CA GLN A 4 0.31 14.80 -35.29
C GLN A 4 0.67 15.66 -34.07
N HIS A 5 0.28 15.23 -32.86
CA HIS A 5 0.64 15.93 -31.63
C HIS A 5 2.13 15.77 -31.27
N LEU A 6 2.81 14.72 -31.73
CA LEU A 6 4.25 14.55 -31.51
C LEU A 6 5.10 15.60 -32.24
N GLN A 7 4.53 16.33 -33.22
CA GLN A 7 5.20 17.44 -33.88
C GLN A 7 5.07 18.76 -33.10
N ASP A 8 4.17 18.84 -32.12
CA ASP A 8 3.99 20.01 -31.26
C ASP A 8 5.02 19.96 -30.10
N PRO A 9 6.03 20.86 -30.08
CA PRO A 9 7.06 20.86 -29.04
C PRO A 9 6.49 21.12 -27.63
N GLU A 10 5.36 21.83 -27.53
CA GLU A 10 4.71 22.07 -26.26
C GLU A 10 4.07 20.78 -25.71
N PHE A 11 3.38 20.03 -26.55
CA PHE A 11 2.82 18.73 -26.18
C PHE A 11 3.92 17.77 -25.70
N VAL A 12 5.05 17.71 -26.41
CA VAL A 12 6.20 16.88 -26.02
C VAL A 12 6.72 17.29 -24.64
N ARG A 13 6.92 18.59 -24.40
CA ARG A 13 7.39 19.10 -23.10
C ARG A 13 6.43 18.74 -21.96
N LEU A 14 5.12 18.94 -22.17
CA LEU A 14 4.09 18.63 -21.18
C LEU A 14 3.94 17.13 -20.92
N SER A 15 4.33 16.29 -21.88
CA SER A 15 4.32 14.82 -21.74
C SER A 15 5.50 14.28 -20.92
N LEU A 16 6.58 15.05 -20.72
CA LEU A 16 7.79 14.57 -20.05
C LEU A 16 7.56 14.06 -18.61
N PRO A 17 6.77 14.72 -17.73
CA PRO A 17 6.50 14.20 -16.40
C PRO A 17 5.78 12.84 -16.44
N PHE A 18 4.83 12.67 -17.37
CA PHE A 18 4.13 11.40 -17.59
C PHE A 18 5.09 10.31 -18.07
N LEU A 19 5.94 10.63 -19.05
CA LEU A 19 6.95 9.70 -19.56
C LEU A 19 7.96 9.33 -18.47
N GLY A 20 8.35 10.29 -17.62
CA GLY A 20 9.19 10.04 -16.45
C GLY A 20 8.52 9.10 -15.44
N TYR A 21 7.25 9.35 -15.13
CA TYR A 21 6.44 8.51 -14.24
C TYR A 21 6.36 7.07 -14.76
N PHE A 22 5.92 6.87 -16.01
CA PHE A 22 5.80 5.54 -16.61
C PHE A 22 7.16 4.90 -16.88
N GLY A 23 8.20 5.72 -17.14
CA GLY A 23 9.59 5.29 -17.26
C GLY A 23 10.17 4.71 -15.98
N VAL A 24 9.61 5.03 -14.81
CA VAL A 24 9.95 4.37 -13.53
C VAL A 24 9.00 3.22 -13.23
N LEU A 25 7.69 3.44 -13.37
CA LEU A 25 6.66 2.47 -13.03
C LEU A 25 6.79 1.17 -13.83
N VAL A 26 6.90 1.26 -15.16
CA VAL A 26 6.89 0.06 -16.04
C VAL A 26 8.11 -0.81 -15.77
N PRO A 27 9.35 -0.29 -15.71
CA PRO A 27 10.50 -1.11 -15.32
C PRO A 27 10.37 -1.70 -13.91
N ALA A 28 9.88 -0.93 -12.92
CA ALA A 28 9.66 -1.45 -11.57
C ALA A 28 8.68 -2.63 -11.56
N LEU A 29 7.56 -2.51 -12.29
CA LEU A 29 6.58 -3.58 -12.47
C LEU A 29 7.21 -4.81 -13.11
N VAL A 30 7.90 -4.65 -14.25
CA VAL A 30 8.54 -5.76 -14.99
C VAL A 30 9.56 -6.48 -14.11
N VAL A 31 10.40 -5.74 -13.39
CA VAL A 31 11.42 -6.29 -12.49
C VAL A 31 10.75 -7.07 -11.34
N CYS A 32 9.76 -6.49 -10.66
CA CYS A 32 9.04 -7.16 -9.57
C CYS A 32 8.29 -8.42 -10.02
N MET A 33 7.61 -8.36 -11.17
CA MET A 33 6.92 -9.50 -11.77
C MET A 33 7.89 -10.62 -12.14
N ARG A 34 8.98 -10.28 -12.85
CA ARG A 34 10.00 -11.25 -13.28
C ARG A 34 10.66 -11.93 -12.08
N SER A 35 11.01 -11.19 -11.03
CA SER A 35 11.57 -11.77 -9.82
C SER A 35 10.59 -12.72 -9.14
N SER A 36 9.35 -12.29 -8.96
CA SER A 36 8.30 -13.11 -8.32
C SER A 36 8.06 -14.39 -9.10
N ALA A 37 7.94 -14.31 -10.43
CA ALA A 37 7.84 -15.48 -11.30
C ALA A 37 9.06 -16.40 -11.21
N GLY A 38 10.28 -15.85 -11.17
CA GLY A 38 11.50 -16.61 -10.97
C GLY A 38 11.50 -17.40 -9.66
N HIS A 39 10.99 -16.81 -8.58
CA HIS A 39 10.83 -17.48 -7.29
C HIS A 39 9.79 -18.61 -7.32
N LEU A 40 8.70 -18.47 -8.07
CA LEU A 40 7.72 -19.54 -8.27
C LEU A 40 8.34 -20.73 -9.01
N VAL A 41 9.09 -20.45 -10.08
CA VAL A 41 9.78 -21.47 -10.88
C VAL A 41 10.83 -22.21 -10.04
N ALA A 42 11.61 -21.46 -9.25
CA ALA A 42 12.64 -22.05 -8.39
C ALA A 42 12.05 -22.96 -7.29
N ASN A 43 10.86 -22.65 -6.79
CA ASN A 43 10.20 -23.42 -5.73
C ASN A 43 9.19 -24.45 -6.23
N ARG A 44 9.16 -24.78 -7.54
CA ARG A 44 8.16 -25.69 -8.14
C ARG A 44 7.98 -27.05 -7.45
N SER A 45 8.98 -27.52 -6.72
CA SER A 45 8.91 -28.78 -5.96
C SER A 45 8.10 -28.69 -4.65
N LYS A 46 7.80 -27.48 -4.16
CA LYS A 46 7.05 -27.23 -2.94
C LYS A 46 5.61 -26.85 -3.29
N SER A 47 4.71 -27.83 -3.31
CA SER A 47 3.33 -27.66 -3.77
C SER A 47 2.60 -26.49 -3.11
N LEU A 48 2.64 -26.37 -1.77
CA LEU A 48 1.87 -25.35 -1.06
C LEU A 48 2.39 -23.90 -1.26
N PRO A 49 3.69 -23.57 -1.06
CA PRO A 49 4.22 -22.25 -1.39
C PRO A 49 4.02 -21.84 -2.85
N THR A 50 4.14 -22.79 -3.79
CA THR A 50 3.90 -22.52 -5.22
C THR A 50 2.43 -22.19 -5.48
N LEU A 51 1.49 -22.95 -4.92
CA LEU A 51 0.05 -22.66 -5.07
C LEU A 51 -0.32 -21.29 -4.49
N LEU A 52 0.15 -20.98 -3.29
CA LEU A 52 -0.02 -19.65 -2.69
C LEU A 52 0.56 -18.57 -3.59
N GLY A 53 1.78 -18.78 -4.09
CA GLY A 53 2.44 -17.81 -4.94
C GLY A 53 1.74 -17.57 -6.28
N ILE A 54 1.14 -18.61 -6.88
CA ILE A 54 0.27 -18.48 -8.07
C ILE A 54 -0.97 -17.65 -7.72
N LEU A 55 -1.65 -17.95 -6.62
CA LEU A 55 -2.82 -17.19 -6.15
C LEU A 55 -2.47 -15.71 -5.95
N LEU A 56 -1.34 -15.42 -5.30
CA LEU A 56 -0.86 -14.05 -5.08
C LEU A 56 -0.56 -13.34 -6.41
N LEU A 57 0.06 -14.02 -7.38
CA LEU A 57 0.34 -13.45 -8.69
C LEU A 57 -0.94 -13.15 -9.48
N THR A 58 -1.96 -14.01 -9.36
CA THR A 58 -3.29 -13.78 -9.94
C THR A 58 -3.93 -12.56 -9.30
N ILE A 59 -3.93 -12.44 -7.97
CA ILE A 59 -4.46 -11.26 -7.27
C ILE A 59 -3.72 -9.99 -7.71
N ALA A 60 -2.38 -10.02 -7.80
CA ALA A 60 -1.58 -8.89 -8.27
C ALA A 60 -1.98 -8.45 -9.68
N THR A 61 -2.18 -9.41 -10.59
CA THR A 61 -2.54 -9.13 -12.00
C THR A 61 -3.94 -8.54 -12.11
N LEU A 62 -4.93 -9.14 -11.43
CA LEU A 62 -6.30 -8.61 -11.42
C LEU A 62 -6.36 -7.22 -10.80
N SER A 63 -5.60 -7.00 -9.72
CA SER A 63 -5.54 -5.70 -9.05
C SER A 63 -4.88 -4.64 -9.91
N LEU A 64 -3.81 -4.98 -10.64
CA LEU A 64 -3.20 -4.08 -11.62
C LEU A 64 -4.23 -3.65 -12.66
N THR A 65 -4.92 -4.61 -13.28
CA THR A 65 -5.92 -4.33 -14.31
C THR A 65 -7.07 -3.47 -13.77
N GLY A 66 -7.64 -3.84 -12.63
CA GLY A 66 -8.80 -3.13 -12.07
C GLY A 66 -8.45 -1.72 -11.57
N THR A 67 -7.35 -1.57 -10.82
CA THR A 67 -6.93 -0.27 -10.25
C THR A 67 -6.59 0.71 -11.37
N TRP A 68 -5.84 0.26 -12.40
CA TRP A 68 -5.48 1.10 -13.54
C TRP A 68 -6.62 1.36 -14.51
N PHE A 69 -7.58 0.44 -14.65
CA PHE A 69 -8.79 0.71 -15.41
C PHE A 69 -9.47 1.98 -14.86
N TYR A 70 -9.71 2.04 -13.56
CA TYR A 70 -10.32 3.21 -12.93
C TYR A 70 -9.46 4.48 -13.01
N ILE A 71 -8.14 4.37 -12.82
CA ILE A 71 -7.23 5.54 -12.97
C ILE A 71 -7.32 6.10 -14.39
N ILE A 72 -7.25 5.24 -15.41
CA ILE A 72 -7.33 5.67 -16.81
C ILE A 72 -8.70 6.28 -17.11
N THR A 73 -9.79 5.65 -16.65
CA THR A 73 -11.15 6.19 -16.80
C THR A 73 -11.26 7.58 -16.20
N TRP A 74 -10.69 7.80 -15.02
CA TRP A 74 -10.66 9.12 -14.39
C TRP A 74 -9.87 10.14 -15.21
N ILE A 75 -8.63 9.82 -15.60
CA ILE A 75 -7.77 10.75 -16.38
C ILE A 75 -8.45 11.16 -17.69
N VAL A 76 -9.05 10.19 -18.39
CA VAL A 76 -9.77 10.46 -19.65
C VAL A 76 -10.99 11.32 -19.40
N GLY A 77 -11.78 11.01 -18.35
CA GLY A 77 -12.96 11.78 -17.98
C GLY A 77 -12.60 13.23 -17.60
N ASP A 78 -11.57 13.42 -16.80
CA ASP A 78 -11.07 14.74 -16.39
C ASP A 78 -10.66 15.59 -17.61
N ALA A 79 -9.90 15.00 -18.55
CA ALA A 79 -9.53 15.67 -19.79
C ALA A 79 -10.75 16.03 -20.66
N GLN A 80 -11.74 15.14 -20.75
CA GLN A 80 -12.97 15.39 -21.51
C GLN A 80 -13.79 16.54 -20.91
N THR A 81 -14.04 16.50 -19.59
CA THR A 81 -14.76 17.57 -18.88
C THR A 81 -14.06 18.92 -19.03
N TYR A 82 -12.73 18.95 -19.00
CA TYR A 82 -11.97 20.19 -19.25
C TYR A 82 -12.20 20.72 -20.67
N LEU A 83 -12.10 19.87 -21.69
CA LEU A 83 -12.25 20.28 -23.09
C LEU A 83 -13.69 20.72 -23.44
N GLU A 84 -14.69 20.08 -22.83
CA GLU A 84 -16.10 20.45 -22.98
C GLU A 84 -16.39 21.82 -22.35
N SER A 85 -15.80 22.10 -21.19
CA SER A 85 -15.94 23.41 -20.52
C SER A 85 -15.09 24.52 -21.16
N HIS A 86 -14.12 24.18 -22.00
CA HIS A 86 -13.23 25.11 -22.69
C HIS A 86 -13.18 24.85 -24.21
N PRO A 87 -14.31 25.08 -24.92
CA PRO A 87 -14.42 24.77 -26.34
C PRO A 87 -13.36 25.52 -27.17
N GLY A 88 -12.73 24.81 -28.11
CA GLY A 88 -11.67 25.35 -28.96
C GLY A 88 -10.27 25.33 -28.34
N THR A 89 -10.12 24.91 -27.08
CA THR A 89 -8.79 24.68 -26.48
C THR A 89 -8.22 23.32 -26.90
N ALA A 90 -6.89 23.26 -27.03
CA ALA A 90 -6.17 22.01 -27.32
C ALA A 90 -5.94 21.20 -26.03
N ILE A 91 -5.67 19.90 -26.16
CA ILE A 91 -5.30 19.02 -25.03
C ILE A 91 -4.11 19.53 -24.22
N THR A 92 -3.20 20.30 -24.84
CA THR A 92 -2.07 20.95 -24.16
C THR A 92 -2.53 21.98 -23.11
N ALA A 93 -3.71 22.58 -23.28
CA ALA A 93 -4.28 23.47 -22.27
C ALA A 93 -4.74 22.70 -21.03
N TRP A 94 -5.37 21.53 -21.19
CA TRP A 94 -5.68 20.63 -20.07
C TRP A 94 -4.39 20.18 -19.36
N MET A 95 -3.39 19.70 -20.12
CA MET A 95 -2.12 19.21 -19.54
C MET A 95 -1.36 20.28 -18.73
N LYS A 96 -1.52 21.57 -19.05
CA LYS A 96 -0.93 22.68 -18.27
C LYS A 96 -1.63 22.90 -16.92
N ASN A 97 -2.92 22.59 -16.86
CA ASN A 97 -3.78 22.89 -15.74
C ASN A 97 -4.13 21.64 -14.90
N CYS A 98 -3.82 20.44 -15.38
CA CYS A 98 -4.06 19.22 -14.64
C CYS A 98 -2.98 19.01 -13.56
N ASP A 99 -3.41 18.80 -12.32
CA ASP A 99 -2.58 18.20 -11.27
C ASP A 99 -3.19 16.84 -10.92
N LEU A 100 -2.76 15.80 -11.63
CA LEU A 100 -3.36 14.48 -11.47
C LEU A 100 -3.09 13.88 -10.08
N PHE A 101 -1.97 14.24 -9.46
CA PHE A 101 -1.63 13.67 -8.17
C PHE A 101 -2.46 14.32 -7.07
N THR A 102 -2.50 15.66 -7.02
CA THR A 102 -3.33 16.38 -6.04
C THR A 102 -4.80 16.16 -6.31
N GLY A 103 -5.23 16.19 -7.57
CA GLY A 103 -6.63 16.03 -7.98
C GLY A 103 -7.22 14.70 -7.55
N ALA A 104 -6.48 13.59 -7.72
CA ALA A 104 -6.93 12.28 -7.25
C ALA A 104 -7.13 12.27 -5.72
N TYR A 105 -6.21 12.87 -4.96
CA TYR A 105 -6.32 12.92 -3.51
C TYR A 105 -7.39 13.89 -3.00
N VAL A 106 -7.68 14.97 -3.73
CA VAL A 106 -8.83 15.83 -3.44
C VAL A 106 -10.13 15.01 -3.52
N LEU A 107 -10.31 14.21 -4.58
CA LEU A 107 -11.52 13.39 -4.75
C LEU A 107 -11.70 12.33 -3.65
N VAL A 108 -10.61 11.68 -3.24
CA VAL A 108 -10.67 10.63 -2.21
C VAL A 108 -10.70 11.17 -0.77
N THR A 109 -10.58 12.50 -0.60
CA THR A 109 -10.72 13.21 0.68
C THR A 109 -11.93 14.14 0.72
N GLU A 110 -12.69 14.24 -0.38
CA GLU A 110 -13.78 15.20 -0.54
C GLU A 110 -14.89 15.01 0.49
N THR A 111 -15.23 13.76 0.80
CA THR A 111 -16.26 13.41 1.77
C THR A 111 -15.70 12.51 2.87
N SER A 112 -16.39 12.51 4.01
CA SER A 112 -16.01 11.67 5.15
C SER A 112 -16.08 10.16 4.83
N GLU A 113 -17.01 9.78 3.96
CA GLU A 113 -17.23 8.43 3.47
C GLU A 113 -16.12 7.98 2.50
N ASN A 114 -15.71 8.86 1.58
CA ASN A 114 -14.57 8.63 0.69
C ASN A 114 -13.29 8.44 1.51
N TRP A 115 -13.07 9.33 2.49
CA TRP A 115 -11.90 9.24 3.36
C TRP A 115 -11.91 7.97 4.24
N TRP A 116 -13.08 7.53 4.73
CA TRP A 116 -13.22 6.30 5.51
C TRP A 116 -12.71 5.06 4.77
N TRP A 117 -12.85 4.99 3.45
CA TRP A 117 -12.26 3.92 2.65
C TRP A 117 -10.75 4.12 2.47
N SER A 118 -10.35 5.31 2.06
CA SER A 118 -8.98 5.65 1.68
C SER A 118 -8.00 5.50 2.85
N VAL A 119 -8.40 5.95 4.04
CA VAL A 119 -7.57 5.90 5.26
C VAL A 119 -7.18 4.47 5.66
N LYS A 120 -7.99 3.47 5.33
CA LYS A 120 -7.71 2.07 5.69
C LYS A 120 -6.49 1.53 4.98
N LEU A 121 -6.39 1.82 3.67
CA LEU A 121 -5.21 1.48 2.89
C LEU A 121 -4.02 2.29 3.39
N LEU A 122 -4.18 3.60 3.55
CA LEU A 122 -3.09 4.49 3.96
C LEU A 122 -2.52 4.14 5.35
N ASN A 123 -3.35 3.68 6.29
CA ASN A 123 -2.89 3.21 7.60
C ASN A 123 -2.25 1.81 7.56
N PHE A 124 -2.56 1.00 6.54
CA PHE A 124 -1.89 -0.28 6.32
C PHE A 124 -0.45 -0.11 5.80
N VAL A 125 -0.21 0.85 4.91
CA VAL A 125 1.10 1.03 4.25
C VAL A 125 2.28 1.20 5.22
N PRO A 126 2.21 1.99 6.31
CA PRO A 126 3.30 2.06 7.30
C PRO A 126 3.69 0.69 7.86
N SER A 127 2.71 -0.14 8.22
CA SER A 127 2.94 -1.49 8.74
C SER A 127 3.54 -2.41 7.68
N MET A 128 3.09 -2.28 6.43
CA MET A 128 3.68 -2.95 5.28
C MET A 128 5.16 -2.56 5.11
N VAL A 129 5.50 -1.28 5.23
CA VAL A 129 6.87 -0.77 5.13
C VAL A 129 7.75 -1.32 6.26
N VAL A 130 7.25 -1.34 7.50
CA VAL A 130 7.97 -1.95 8.64
C VAL A 130 8.26 -3.43 8.36
N PHE A 131 7.29 -4.17 7.84
CA PHE A 131 7.48 -5.57 7.48
C PHE A 131 8.51 -5.75 6.37
N MET A 132 8.42 -4.99 5.27
CA MET A 132 9.38 -5.01 4.17
C MET A 132 10.80 -4.63 4.64
N TRP A 133 10.89 -3.63 5.54
CA TRP A 133 12.15 -3.23 6.15
C TRP A 133 12.72 -4.38 6.98
N ALA A 134 11.93 -5.02 7.85
CA ALA A 134 12.41 -6.12 8.69
C ALA A 134 12.82 -7.35 7.87
N ALA A 135 11.99 -7.76 6.91
CA ALA A 135 12.25 -8.91 6.04
C ALA A 135 13.54 -8.75 5.21
N SER A 136 13.86 -7.52 4.80
CA SER A 136 15.10 -7.22 4.07
C SER A 136 16.33 -7.09 4.98
N SER A 137 16.19 -7.06 6.32
CA SER A 137 17.33 -6.97 7.26
C SER A 137 18.01 -8.32 7.49
N GLY A 138 17.24 -9.41 7.52
CA GLY A 138 17.72 -10.77 7.80
C GLY A 138 18.39 -11.48 6.63
N SER A 139 18.98 -10.78 5.66
CA SER A 139 19.64 -11.42 4.51
C SER A 139 21.17 -11.38 4.66
N SER A 140 21.71 -12.47 5.21
CA SER A 140 23.10 -12.88 5.00
C SER A 140 23.38 -12.96 3.49
N THR A 141 24.59 -12.55 3.10
CA THR A 141 25.09 -12.28 1.74
C THR A 141 24.87 -13.37 0.69
N THR A 142 24.45 -14.58 1.08
CA THR A 142 24.25 -15.71 0.18
C THR A 142 22.80 -15.91 -0.31
N ASN A 143 21.80 -15.28 0.31
CA ASN A 143 20.38 -15.38 -0.08
C ASN A 143 19.68 -14.00 -0.05
N ARG A 144 20.11 -13.08 -0.92
CA ARG A 144 19.44 -11.78 -1.08
C ARG A 144 18.14 -11.93 -1.85
N VAL A 145 17.08 -11.29 -1.35
CA VAL A 145 15.95 -10.87 -2.19
C VAL A 145 16.58 -10.16 -3.38
N SER A 146 16.31 -10.63 -4.60
CA SER A 146 16.96 -10.14 -5.82
C SER A 146 16.69 -8.66 -6.09
N ILE A 147 15.61 -8.14 -5.50
CA ILE A 147 15.20 -6.74 -5.59
C ILE A 147 15.14 -6.14 -4.18
N PRO A 148 15.75 -4.97 -3.94
CA PRO A 148 15.58 -4.24 -2.69
C PRO A 148 14.11 -3.97 -2.39
N ALA A 149 13.69 -4.05 -1.12
CA ALA A 149 12.33 -3.72 -0.69
C ALA A 149 11.81 -2.37 -1.25
N ALA A 150 12.70 -1.40 -1.41
CA ALA A 150 12.40 -0.11 -2.03
C ALA A 150 11.81 -0.23 -3.46
N GLY A 151 12.22 -1.22 -4.26
CA GLY A 151 11.66 -1.45 -5.59
C GLY A 151 10.18 -1.82 -5.57
N PHE A 152 9.77 -2.68 -4.62
CA PHE A 152 8.34 -2.98 -4.41
C PHE A 152 7.60 -1.76 -3.90
N LEU A 153 8.18 -1.01 -2.94
CA LEU A 153 7.51 0.17 -2.44
C LEU A 153 7.32 1.24 -3.53
N ILE A 154 8.31 1.45 -4.40
CA ILE A 154 8.17 2.35 -5.57
C ILE A 154 7.04 1.87 -6.47
N LEU A 155 6.95 0.58 -6.76
CA LEU A 155 5.82 0.00 -7.51
C LEU A 155 4.48 0.21 -6.77
N GLY A 156 4.48 0.15 -5.44
CA GLY A 156 3.28 0.40 -4.63
C GLY A 156 2.82 1.85 -4.72
N MET A 157 3.76 2.79 -4.57
CA MET A 157 3.49 4.24 -4.56
C MET A 157 3.11 4.79 -5.94
N LEU A 158 3.74 4.29 -7.00
CA LEU A 158 3.49 4.74 -8.38
C LEU A 158 2.50 3.83 -9.13
N GLY A 159 2.20 2.65 -8.61
CA GLY A 159 1.38 1.66 -9.30
C GLY A 159 0.10 1.41 -8.54
N ALA A 160 0.21 0.54 -7.54
CA ALA A 160 -0.85 0.18 -6.60
C ALA A 160 -0.26 -0.70 -5.49
N ILE A 161 -0.72 -0.52 -4.25
CA ILE A 161 -0.24 -1.30 -3.10
C ILE A 161 -0.62 -2.78 -3.25
N SER A 162 -1.82 -3.06 -3.77
CA SER A 162 -2.37 -4.38 -4.11
C SER A 162 -1.61 -5.11 -5.20
N VAL A 163 -0.74 -4.43 -5.96
CA VAL A 163 0.17 -5.06 -6.92
C VAL A 163 1.50 -5.35 -6.23
N CYS A 164 2.08 -4.37 -5.56
CA CYS A 164 3.39 -4.56 -4.94
C CYS A 164 3.38 -5.57 -3.79
N TRP A 165 2.30 -5.58 -3.00
CA TRP A 165 2.18 -6.38 -1.80
C TRP A 165 2.21 -7.89 -2.06
N PRO A 166 1.33 -8.47 -2.89
CA PRO A 166 1.40 -9.88 -3.24
C PRO A 166 2.72 -10.26 -3.93
N LEU A 167 3.28 -9.40 -4.80
CA LEU A 167 4.57 -9.67 -5.45
C LEU A 167 5.72 -9.75 -4.44
N PHE A 168 5.72 -8.86 -3.46
CA PHE A 168 6.67 -8.92 -2.35
C PHE A 168 6.50 -10.21 -1.53
N LEU A 169 5.27 -10.58 -1.20
CA LEU A 169 4.97 -11.77 -0.39
C LEU A 169 5.36 -13.08 -1.10
N ILE A 170 5.23 -13.18 -2.42
CA ILE A 170 5.73 -14.33 -3.20
C ILE A 170 7.21 -14.56 -2.90
N GLN A 171 8.01 -13.50 -2.84
CA GLN A 171 9.44 -13.58 -2.61
C GLN A 171 9.75 -13.92 -1.15
N HIS A 172 9.01 -13.31 -0.22
CA HIS A 172 9.14 -13.59 1.20
C HIS A 172 8.85 -15.07 1.52
N VAL A 173 7.68 -15.57 1.10
CA VAL A 173 7.27 -16.98 1.29
C VAL A 173 8.23 -17.94 0.59
N SER A 174 8.70 -17.59 -0.60
CA SER A 174 9.64 -18.41 -1.38
C SER A 174 10.99 -18.61 -0.69
N GLN A 175 11.40 -17.69 0.18
CA GLN A 175 12.62 -17.81 0.97
C GLN A 175 12.45 -18.74 2.18
N GLY A 176 11.23 -19.21 2.46
CA GLY A 176 10.93 -20.03 3.63
C GLY A 176 11.07 -19.26 4.94
N LYS A 177 11.22 -17.93 4.89
CA LYS A 177 11.24 -17.06 6.05
C LYS A 177 9.79 -16.92 6.52
N GLY A 178 9.48 -17.35 7.73
CA GLY A 178 8.15 -17.09 8.29
C GLY A 178 7.93 -15.59 8.60
N CYS A 179 6.85 -15.28 9.30
CA CYS A 179 6.59 -13.94 9.86
C CYS A 179 7.58 -13.49 10.92
N ARG A 180 8.58 -14.30 11.27
CA ARG A 180 9.54 -13.94 12.32
C ARG A 180 10.37 -12.76 11.85
N LEU A 181 10.13 -11.62 12.48
CA LEU A 181 10.93 -10.42 12.34
C LEU A 181 12.26 -10.70 13.04
N GLU A 182 13.22 -11.29 12.33
CA GLU A 182 14.51 -11.64 12.88
C GLU A 182 15.28 -10.38 13.30
N GLY A 183 15.10 -10.01 14.57
CA GLY A 183 16.12 -9.47 15.47
C GLY A 183 16.87 -8.21 15.01
N GLY A 184 16.24 -7.29 14.29
CA GLY A 184 16.78 -5.95 14.10
C GLY A 184 16.17 -4.99 15.12
N ARG A 185 16.97 -4.13 15.76
CA ARG A 185 16.41 -2.97 16.46
C ARG A 185 15.77 -2.05 15.40
N ALA A 186 14.53 -1.62 15.59
CA ALA A 186 13.92 -0.62 14.73
C ALA A 186 14.84 0.60 14.69
N SER A 187 15.26 1.03 13.49
CA SER A 187 16.08 2.22 13.39
C SER A 187 15.25 3.43 13.83
N PHE A 188 15.87 4.39 14.51
CA PHE A 188 15.19 5.62 14.91
C PHE A 188 14.52 6.31 13.71
N LEU A 189 15.19 6.30 12.56
CA LEU A 189 14.65 6.79 11.29
C LEU A 189 13.37 6.05 10.87
N LEU A 190 13.32 4.71 10.98
CA LEU A 190 12.11 3.96 10.68
C LEU A 190 10.97 4.37 11.62
N SER A 191 11.21 4.36 12.93
CA SER A 191 10.18 4.68 13.91
C SER A 191 9.61 6.09 13.72
N ILE A 192 10.46 7.11 13.53
CA ILE A 192 10.00 8.49 13.35
C ILE A 192 9.27 8.66 12.01
N CYS A 193 9.75 8.04 10.93
CA CYS A 193 9.08 8.10 9.64
C CYS A 193 7.70 7.46 9.67
N MET A 194 7.56 6.29 10.33
CA MET A 194 6.26 5.61 10.44
C MET A 194 5.28 6.38 11.32
N ALA A 195 5.75 6.94 12.45
CA ALA A 195 4.91 7.76 13.32
C ALA A 195 4.43 9.03 12.61
N LEU A 196 5.33 9.75 11.91
CA LEU A 196 4.97 10.93 11.13
C LEU A 196 4.06 10.59 9.95
N SER A 197 4.25 9.45 9.28
CA SER A 197 3.36 9.02 8.21
C SER A 197 1.93 8.79 8.68
N VAL A 198 1.74 8.13 9.84
CA VAL A 198 0.40 7.93 10.41
C VAL A 198 -0.21 9.26 10.85
N LEU A 199 0.57 10.15 11.47
CA LEU A 199 0.10 11.49 11.83
C LEU A 199 -0.32 12.28 10.59
N SER A 200 0.46 12.23 9.52
CA SER A 200 0.12 12.88 8.25
C SER A 200 -1.17 12.32 7.64
N ASN A 201 -1.43 11.02 7.73
CA ASN A 201 -2.72 10.45 7.32
C ASN A 201 -3.87 11.07 8.14
N VAL A 202 -3.72 11.15 9.47
CA VAL A 202 -4.76 11.74 10.34
C VAL A 202 -5.02 13.21 10.01
N VAL A 203 -3.98 13.98 9.68
CA VAL A 203 -4.09 15.41 9.39
C VAL A 203 -4.67 15.68 8.00
N GLN A 204 -4.42 14.82 7.01
CA GLN A 204 -4.79 15.04 5.60
C GLN A 204 -6.24 15.53 5.37
N PRO A 205 -7.30 14.90 5.91
CA PRO A 205 -8.68 15.32 5.64
C PRO A 205 -9.04 16.69 6.24
N TYR A 206 -8.22 17.22 7.16
CA TYR A 206 -8.42 18.53 7.79
C TYR A 206 -7.67 19.66 7.06
N LEU A 207 -6.86 19.34 6.06
CA LEU A 207 -6.19 20.33 5.22
C LEU A 207 -7.13 20.73 4.08
N ALA A 208 -7.19 22.04 3.79
CA ALA A 208 -8.03 22.55 2.71
C ALA A 208 -7.65 21.87 1.37
N PRO A 209 -8.59 21.20 0.68
CA PRO A 209 -8.30 20.50 -0.57
C PRO A 209 -7.66 21.42 -1.61
N GLY A 210 -6.60 20.94 -2.27
CA GLY A 210 -5.84 21.72 -3.27
C GLY A 210 -4.96 22.84 -2.69
N SER A 211 -4.93 23.05 -1.38
CA SER A 211 -4.02 24.01 -0.75
C SER A 211 -2.56 23.53 -0.78
N VAL A 212 -1.61 24.47 -0.63
CA VAL A 212 -0.18 24.16 -0.51
C VAL A 212 0.11 23.21 0.66
N GLY A 213 -0.61 23.36 1.78
CA GLY A 213 -0.46 22.48 2.94
C GLY A 213 -0.92 21.05 2.65
N PHE A 214 -2.03 20.90 1.92
CA PHE A 214 -2.56 19.61 1.49
C PHE A 214 -1.56 18.86 0.60
N ASP A 215 -1.03 19.54 -0.43
CA ASP A 215 -0.05 18.98 -1.36
C ASP A 215 1.28 18.65 -0.66
N PHE A 216 1.77 19.53 0.22
CA PHE A 216 2.97 19.28 1.00
C PHE A 216 2.84 18.03 1.88
N ASN A 217 1.75 17.91 2.66
CA ASN A 217 1.54 16.76 3.52
C ASN A 217 1.44 15.46 2.71
N LEU A 218 0.76 15.51 1.56
CA LEU A 218 0.62 14.38 0.66
C LEU A 218 1.98 13.89 0.14
N LYS A 219 2.82 14.81 -0.34
CA LYS A 219 4.20 14.49 -0.78
C LYS A 219 5.06 13.99 0.39
N ALA A 220 4.91 14.59 1.57
CA ALA A 220 5.63 14.19 2.77
C ALA A 220 5.34 12.74 3.15
N ILE A 221 4.08 12.28 3.10
CA ILE A 221 3.71 10.87 3.38
C ILE A 221 4.54 9.91 2.51
N HIS A 222 4.64 10.17 1.21
CA HIS A 222 5.37 9.31 0.28
C HIS A 222 6.87 9.28 0.60
N VAL A 223 7.46 10.44 0.90
CA VAL A 223 8.87 10.55 1.29
C VAL A 223 9.12 9.83 2.62
N LEU A 224 8.25 10.01 3.62
CA LEU A 224 8.35 9.36 4.93
C LEU A 224 8.28 7.84 4.81
N LEU A 225 7.41 7.31 3.94
CA LEU A 225 7.28 5.87 3.71
C LEU A 225 8.52 5.29 2.98
N LEU A 226 9.11 6.04 2.05
CA LEU A 226 10.23 5.56 1.23
C LEU A 226 11.60 5.73 1.92
N ALA A 227 11.81 6.81 2.66
CA ALA A 227 13.07 7.16 3.32
C ALA A 227 13.73 6.00 4.10
N PRO A 228 13.03 5.28 5.01
CA PRO A 228 13.68 4.24 5.81
C PRO A 228 14.16 3.03 4.98
N LEU A 229 13.57 2.80 3.79
CA LEU A 229 14.04 1.75 2.88
C LEU A 229 15.26 2.19 2.06
N LEU A 230 15.35 3.47 1.67
CA LEU A 230 16.48 4.01 0.91
C LEU A 230 17.73 4.19 1.78
N PHE A 231 17.58 4.69 3.01
CA PHE A 231 18.72 5.00 3.90
C PHE A 231 19.17 3.84 4.78
N LYS A 232 18.56 2.66 4.63
CA LYS A 232 18.89 1.47 5.41
C LYS A 232 20.37 1.07 5.34
N GLY A 233 21.03 1.32 4.22
CA GLY A 233 22.43 0.94 3.98
C GLY A 233 23.48 1.85 4.61
N ALA A 234 23.12 3.06 5.03
CA ALA A 234 24.08 4.06 5.54
C ALA A 234 24.58 3.74 6.97
N ASN A 235 23.82 2.97 7.76
CA ASN A 235 24.11 2.73 9.18
C ASN A 235 24.83 1.40 9.46
N LYS A 236 25.74 0.97 8.59
CA LYS A 236 26.54 -0.26 8.79
C LYS A 236 27.68 -0.12 9.82
N SER A 237 27.72 0.98 10.58
CA SER A 237 28.78 1.25 11.55
C SER A 237 28.39 0.78 12.95
N GLY A 238 29.09 -0.24 13.45
CA GLY A 238 29.06 -0.63 14.87
C GLY A 238 28.56 -2.05 15.14
N LYS A 239 29.45 -3.04 15.02
CA LYS A 239 29.29 -4.33 15.71
C LYS A 239 29.29 -4.04 17.23
N THR A 240 28.17 -4.20 17.94
CA THR A 240 28.11 -4.70 19.35
C THR A 240 26.76 -4.53 20.08
N SER A 241 25.74 -3.86 19.57
CA SER A 241 24.47 -3.80 20.34
C SER A 241 23.68 -5.10 20.19
N THR A 242 23.48 -5.82 21.30
CA THR A 242 22.43 -6.85 21.46
C THR A 242 21.14 -6.31 20.85
N SER A 243 20.70 -6.90 19.74
CA SER A 243 19.53 -6.41 19.05
C SER A 243 18.30 -6.68 19.90
N ASP A 244 17.54 -5.62 20.14
CA ASP A 244 16.29 -5.67 20.88
C ASP A 244 15.13 -5.92 19.90
N PRO A 245 14.66 -7.17 19.75
CA PRO A 245 13.54 -7.51 18.86
C PRO A 245 12.22 -6.83 19.30
N ASP A 246 12.13 -6.39 20.56
CA ASP A 246 10.90 -5.81 21.09
C ASP A 246 10.65 -4.42 20.51
N SER A 247 11.68 -3.73 20.03
CA SER A 247 11.52 -2.40 19.40
C SER A 247 10.66 -2.41 18.13
N ILE A 248 10.79 -3.43 17.26
CA ILE A 248 9.92 -3.55 16.08
C ILE A 248 8.50 -3.95 16.51
N ARG A 249 8.37 -4.86 17.47
CA ARG A 249 7.06 -5.28 18.00
C ARG A 249 6.31 -4.10 18.60
N LEU A 250 6.99 -3.29 19.40
CA LEU A 250 6.42 -2.07 19.98
C LEU A 250 6.00 -1.08 18.90
N LEU A 251 6.80 -0.90 17.85
CA LEU A 251 6.43 -0.07 16.71
C LEU A 251 5.17 -0.61 16.01
N LEU A 252 5.07 -1.92 15.78
CA LEU A 252 3.88 -2.54 15.18
C LEU A 252 2.65 -2.39 16.07
N VAL A 253 2.77 -2.60 17.39
CA VAL A 253 1.67 -2.38 18.35
C VAL A 253 1.24 -0.92 18.35
N PHE A 254 2.19 0.02 18.29
CA PHE A 254 1.91 1.44 18.15
C PHE A 254 1.13 1.74 16.86
N LEU A 255 1.58 1.23 15.71
CA LEU A 255 0.90 1.42 14.42
C LEU A 255 -0.50 0.79 14.41
N ALA A 256 -0.67 -0.38 15.03
CA ALA A 256 -1.96 -1.03 15.20
C ALA A 256 -2.90 -0.15 16.05
N GLY A 257 -2.40 0.38 17.17
CA GLY A 257 -3.15 1.27 18.06
C GLY A 257 -3.58 2.56 17.39
N CYS A 258 -2.67 3.26 16.69
CA CYS A 258 -3.02 4.47 15.93
C CYS A 258 -4.03 4.18 14.83
N SER A 259 -3.85 3.08 14.09
CA SER A 259 -4.80 2.66 13.05
C SER A 259 -6.17 2.35 13.64
N PHE A 260 -6.22 1.72 14.82
CA PHE A 260 -7.46 1.38 15.51
C PHE A 260 -8.20 2.62 15.97
N VAL A 261 -7.49 3.57 16.58
CA VAL A 261 -8.08 4.86 17.00
C VAL A 261 -8.60 5.63 15.78
N SER A 262 -7.79 5.74 14.72
CA SER A 262 -8.18 6.43 13.49
C SER A 262 -9.42 5.80 12.85
N PHE A 263 -9.43 4.48 12.66
CA PHE A 263 -10.55 3.77 12.05
C PHE A 263 -11.81 3.80 12.93
N SER A 264 -11.67 3.62 14.24
CA SER A 264 -12.80 3.61 15.17
C SER A 264 -13.44 4.99 15.25
N THR A 265 -12.65 6.06 15.30
CA THR A 265 -13.16 7.44 15.33
C THR A 265 -13.97 7.73 14.07
N LEU A 266 -13.41 7.45 12.89
CA LEU A 266 -14.12 7.67 11.63
C LEU A 266 -15.38 6.80 11.52
N THR A 267 -15.34 5.54 11.96
CA THR A 267 -16.52 4.66 11.95
C THR A 267 -17.61 5.18 12.89
N LEU A 268 -17.25 5.65 14.08
CA LEU A 268 -18.19 6.25 15.02
C LEU A 268 -18.78 7.55 14.47
N ASP A 269 -17.98 8.38 13.79
CA ASP A 269 -18.46 9.59 13.13
C ASP A 269 -19.48 9.24 12.03
N GLN A 270 -19.21 8.21 11.21
CA GLN A 270 -20.14 7.73 10.18
C GLN A 270 -21.45 7.19 10.76
N LEU A 271 -21.37 6.45 11.86
CA LEU A 271 -22.56 5.95 12.55
C LEU A 271 -23.34 7.10 13.17
N HIS A 272 -22.67 8.02 13.86
CA HIS A 272 -23.29 9.15 14.51
C HIS A 272 -23.98 10.09 13.50
N ALA A 273 -23.35 10.36 12.36
CA ALA A 273 -23.94 11.14 11.26
C ALA A 273 -25.25 10.54 10.73
N GLN A 274 -25.44 9.22 10.86
CA GLN A 274 -26.65 8.51 10.47
C GLN A 274 -27.51 8.08 11.67
N THR A 275 -27.36 8.72 12.83
CA THR A 275 -28.12 8.39 14.06
C THR A 275 -28.02 6.92 14.47
N PHE A 276 -26.86 6.31 14.23
CA PHE A 276 -26.56 4.89 14.44
C PHE A 276 -27.42 3.92 13.60
N ASP A 277 -28.01 4.38 12.49
CA ASP A 277 -28.63 3.51 11.48
C ASP A 277 -27.57 2.79 10.66
N LEU A 278 -27.23 1.56 11.07
CA LEU A 278 -26.22 0.74 10.42
C LEU A 278 -26.53 0.48 8.94
N ALA A 279 -27.79 0.26 8.58
CA ALA A 279 -28.16 -0.04 7.19
C ALA A 279 -27.91 1.17 6.29
N ARG A 280 -28.29 2.37 6.76
CA ARG A 280 -28.01 3.62 6.06
C ARG A 280 -26.52 3.94 5.98
N THR A 281 -25.77 3.77 7.08
CA THR A 281 -24.31 3.96 7.07
C THR A 281 -23.65 3.03 6.05
N LEU A 282 -24.02 1.75 6.01
CA LEU A 282 -23.47 0.81 5.03
C LEU A 282 -23.84 1.18 3.60
N SER A 283 -25.08 1.61 3.35
CA SER A 283 -25.52 2.10 2.03
C SER A 283 -24.70 3.32 1.57
N ASN A 284 -24.44 4.28 2.46
CA ASN A 284 -23.67 5.48 2.14
C ASN A 284 -22.20 5.14 1.87
N LEU A 285 -21.60 4.27 2.68
CA LEU A 285 -20.23 3.77 2.45
C LEU A 285 -20.13 2.98 1.14
N GLN A 286 -21.15 2.18 0.81
CA GLN A 286 -21.19 1.48 -0.47
C GLN A 286 -21.34 2.46 -1.64
N ALA A 287 -22.18 3.49 -1.53
CA ALA A 287 -22.29 4.53 -2.56
C ALA A 287 -20.97 5.29 -2.74
N ALA A 288 -20.27 5.59 -1.64
CA ALA A 288 -18.97 6.24 -1.66
C ALA A 288 -17.91 5.43 -2.42
N PHE A 289 -17.96 4.09 -2.37
CA PHE A 289 -17.07 3.23 -3.18
C PHE A 289 -17.12 3.62 -4.67
N PHE A 290 -18.32 3.90 -5.19
CA PHE A 290 -18.58 4.15 -6.61
C PHE A 290 -18.79 5.64 -6.91
N SER A 291 -18.48 6.54 -5.98
CA SER A 291 -18.75 7.98 -6.11
C SER A 291 -17.96 8.60 -7.27
N ASN A 292 -16.73 8.14 -7.48
CA ASN A 292 -15.89 8.50 -8.60
C ASN A 292 -14.85 7.41 -8.87
N ALA A 293 -14.23 7.45 -10.05
CA ALA A 293 -13.27 6.44 -10.45
C ALA A 293 -11.99 6.43 -9.60
N CYS A 294 -11.48 7.57 -9.10
CA CYS A 294 -10.35 7.56 -8.15
C CYS A 294 -10.70 6.80 -6.87
N GLN A 295 -11.89 7.04 -6.32
CA GLN A 295 -12.37 6.36 -5.12
C GLN A 295 -12.56 4.86 -5.35
N SER A 296 -13.13 4.45 -6.48
CA SER A 296 -13.23 3.02 -6.82
C SER A 296 -11.86 2.37 -6.98
N SER A 297 -10.89 3.09 -7.55
CA SER A 297 -9.51 2.62 -7.70
C SER A 297 -8.85 2.34 -6.34
N ILE A 298 -8.81 3.32 -5.43
CA ILE A 298 -8.19 3.16 -4.11
C ILE A 298 -8.93 2.14 -3.23
N THR A 299 -10.25 2.03 -3.39
CA THR A 299 -11.03 1.06 -2.61
C THR A 299 -10.79 -0.37 -3.10
N LEU A 300 -10.68 -0.58 -4.42
CA LEU A 300 -10.26 -1.86 -4.98
C LEU A 300 -8.83 -2.22 -4.53
N ASP A 301 -7.93 -1.23 -4.51
CA ASP A 301 -6.56 -1.39 -4.01
C ASP A 301 -6.57 -1.89 -2.54
N TYR A 302 -7.41 -1.29 -1.69
CA TYR A 302 -7.64 -1.74 -0.31
C TYR A 302 -8.15 -3.17 -0.20
N PHE A 303 -9.19 -3.53 -0.97
CA PHE A 303 -9.79 -4.88 -0.91
C PHE A 303 -8.79 -5.96 -1.31
N SER A 304 -8.03 -5.72 -2.37
CA SER A 304 -7.01 -6.66 -2.83
C SER A 304 -5.85 -6.77 -1.83
N ALA A 305 -5.34 -5.65 -1.31
CA ALA A 305 -4.29 -5.66 -0.30
C ALA A 305 -4.74 -6.37 1.00
N THR A 306 -5.99 -6.18 1.41
CA THR A 306 -6.62 -6.86 2.55
C THR A 306 -6.72 -8.36 2.29
N THR A 307 -7.26 -8.76 1.14
CA THR A 307 -7.40 -10.18 0.75
C THR A 307 -6.05 -10.87 0.75
N THR A 308 -5.05 -10.27 0.11
CA THR A 308 -3.68 -10.77 0.11
C THR A 308 -3.11 -10.92 1.53
N SER A 309 -3.32 -9.94 2.40
CA SER A 309 -2.85 -9.98 3.79
C SER A 309 -3.51 -11.10 4.58
N VAL A 310 -4.84 -11.27 4.45
CA VAL A 310 -5.59 -12.36 5.10
C VAL A 310 -5.05 -13.72 4.64
N VAL A 311 -4.90 -13.92 3.33
CA VAL A 311 -4.38 -15.17 2.77
C VAL A 311 -2.97 -15.46 3.30
N PHE A 312 -2.10 -14.47 3.35
CA PHE A 312 -0.75 -14.60 3.88
C PHE A 312 -0.74 -14.93 5.38
N MET A 313 -1.51 -14.21 6.19
CA MET A 313 -1.60 -14.46 7.63
C MET A 313 -2.12 -15.88 7.92
N LEU A 314 -3.15 -16.33 7.20
CA LEU A 314 -3.67 -17.70 7.32
C LEU A 314 -2.62 -18.74 6.91
N TYR A 315 -1.89 -18.49 5.83
CA TYR A 315 -0.76 -19.35 5.44
C TYR A 315 0.30 -19.45 6.55
N GLU A 316 0.66 -18.33 7.17
CA GLU A 316 1.67 -18.29 8.23
C GLU A 316 1.24 -19.04 9.50
N VAL A 317 -0.05 -18.99 9.84
CA VAL A 317 -0.63 -19.75 10.95
C VAL A 317 -0.72 -21.26 10.65
N MET A 318 -1.10 -21.62 9.42
CA MET A 318 -1.37 -23.01 9.07
C MET A 318 -0.11 -23.79 8.68
N ALA A 319 0.79 -23.17 7.91
CA ALA A 319 1.92 -23.82 7.27
C ALA A 319 3.25 -23.08 7.41
N GLY A 320 3.23 -21.79 7.74
CA GLY A 320 4.44 -20.98 7.95
C GLY A 320 5.19 -21.32 9.23
N GLU A 321 6.35 -20.69 9.43
CA GLU A 321 7.17 -20.95 10.60
C GLU A 321 6.55 -20.44 11.90
N GLY A 322 5.78 -19.34 11.83
CA GLY A 322 5.05 -18.79 12.96
C GLY A 322 4.06 -19.82 13.53
N GLY A 323 3.27 -20.44 12.65
CA GLY A 323 2.30 -21.48 13.00
C GLY A 323 2.88 -22.73 13.65
N LYS A 324 4.14 -23.09 13.36
CA LYS A 324 4.78 -24.29 13.93
C LYS A 324 4.97 -24.21 15.46
N LYS A 325 5.08 -22.99 16.00
CA LYS A 325 5.25 -22.76 17.44
C LYS A 325 3.92 -22.57 18.18
N LEU A 326 2.85 -22.33 17.44
CA LEU A 326 1.53 -22.12 18.02
C LEU A 326 0.88 -23.47 18.34
N GLY A 327 0.40 -23.62 19.58
CA GLY A 327 -0.56 -24.67 19.92
C GLY A 327 -1.88 -24.50 19.16
N VAL A 328 -2.77 -25.49 19.24
CA VAL A 328 -4.07 -25.48 18.53
C VAL A 328 -4.87 -24.20 18.82
N TRP A 329 -4.98 -23.81 20.09
CA TRP A 329 -5.65 -22.58 20.49
C TRP A 329 -4.97 -21.32 19.93
N GLY A 330 -3.64 -21.28 19.94
CA GLY A 330 -2.88 -20.18 19.32
C GLY A 330 -3.21 -20.05 17.83
N LYS A 331 -3.30 -21.17 17.10
CA LYS A 331 -3.71 -21.16 15.69
C LYS A 331 -5.14 -20.66 15.50
N VAL A 332 -6.09 -21.10 16.33
CA VAL A 332 -7.49 -20.63 16.29
C VAL A 332 -7.56 -19.12 16.53
N CYS A 333 -6.89 -18.61 17.56
CA CYS A 333 -6.86 -17.18 17.88
C CYS A 333 -6.23 -16.36 16.75
N MET A 334 -5.09 -16.78 16.20
CA MET A 334 -4.40 -16.04 15.15
C MET A 334 -5.13 -16.08 13.80
N SER A 335 -5.77 -17.20 13.46
CA SER A 335 -6.67 -17.27 12.30
C SER A 335 -7.91 -16.41 12.49
N GLY A 336 -8.50 -16.40 13.69
CA GLY A 336 -9.60 -15.51 14.05
C GLY A 336 -9.21 -14.04 13.89
N LEU A 337 -8.03 -13.66 14.39
CA LEU A 337 -7.48 -12.32 14.21
C LEU A 337 -7.33 -11.98 12.71
N ALA A 338 -6.75 -12.87 11.91
CA ALA A 338 -6.58 -12.64 10.46
C ALA A 338 -7.93 -12.41 9.75
N LEU A 339 -8.96 -13.18 10.08
CA LEU A 339 -10.30 -13.05 9.50
C LEU A 339 -11.05 -11.78 9.94
N LEU A 340 -10.60 -11.09 10.98
CA LEU A 340 -11.15 -9.79 11.39
C LEU A 340 -10.61 -8.61 10.56
N ALA A 341 -9.60 -8.80 9.70
CA ALA A 341 -9.00 -7.72 8.91
C ALA A 341 -10.00 -6.92 8.05
N PRO A 342 -10.99 -7.55 7.36
CA PRO A 342 -11.99 -6.79 6.59
C PRO A 342 -12.86 -5.87 7.46
N VAL A 343 -13.08 -6.24 8.73
CA VAL A 343 -13.95 -5.52 9.67
C VAL A 343 -13.17 -4.45 10.42
N LEU A 344 -12.01 -4.79 10.99
CA LEU A 344 -11.20 -3.92 11.83
C LEU A 344 -10.17 -3.08 11.07
N SER A 345 -10.11 -3.22 9.74
CA SER A 345 -9.02 -2.76 8.86
C SER A 345 -7.74 -3.59 8.96
N THR A 346 -7.16 -3.88 7.80
CA THR A 346 -5.84 -4.50 7.67
C THR A 346 -4.74 -3.66 8.33
N GLY A 347 -4.91 -2.33 8.42
CA GLY A 347 -3.98 -1.47 9.14
C GLY A 347 -3.91 -1.72 10.66
N VAL A 348 -4.94 -2.34 11.25
CA VAL A 348 -4.94 -2.77 12.66
C VAL A 348 -4.46 -4.21 12.77
N VAL A 349 -5.08 -5.09 12.00
CA VAL A 349 -4.93 -6.54 12.16
C VAL A 349 -3.55 -7.01 11.75
N PHE A 350 -3.02 -6.53 10.62
CA PHE A 350 -1.73 -6.98 10.11
C PHE A 350 -0.55 -6.67 11.05
N PRO A 351 -0.33 -5.42 11.51
CA PRO A 351 0.77 -5.17 12.45
C PRO A 351 0.59 -5.88 13.79
N LEU A 352 -0.64 -5.99 14.31
CA LEU A 352 -0.91 -6.74 15.53
C LEU A 352 -0.59 -8.23 15.35
N PHE A 353 -1.00 -8.82 14.23
CA PHE A 353 -0.68 -10.19 13.87
C PHE A 353 0.84 -10.42 13.85
N LEU A 354 1.59 -9.54 13.19
CA LEU A 354 3.05 -9.63 13.13
C LEU A 354 3.71 -9.49 14.51
N ALA A 355 3.18 -8.61 15.38
CA ALA A 355 3.69 -8.42 16.73
C ALA A 355 3.45 -9.65 17.63
N LEU A 356 2.37 -10.39 17.41
CA LEU A 356 1.96 -11.52 18.24
C LEU A 356 2.46 -12.89 17.74
N ILE A 357 2.64 -13.07 16.42
CA ILE A 357 3.03 -14.37 15.85
C ILE A 357 4.54 -14.66 15.97
N GLY A 358 5.36 -13.60 15.99
CA GLY A 358 6.82 -13.69 16.05
C GLY A 358 7.32 -14.03 17.43
#